data_AF-A0A8I1GRJ1-F1
#
_entry.id   AF-A0A8I1GRJ1-F1
#
_cell.length_a   1.000
_cell.length_b   1.000
_cell.length_c   1.000
_cell.angle_alpha   90.00
_cell.angle_beta   90.00
_cell.angle_gamma   90.00
#
_symmetry.space_group_name_H-M   'P 1'
#
loop_
_entity.id
_entity.type
_entity.pdbx_description
1 polymer ?
#
loop_
_entity_poly.entity_id
_entity_poly.type
_entity_poly.pdbx_seq_one_letter_code
_entity_poly.pdbx_strand_id
1 'polypeptide(L)'
;MTAYLFPVKTAFILFPILAMFLLIPFLIFNYRKYGYLNKWRSFILYSLLLYLLNAYFLVILPLPQTYDTCSLQPANTQHMQLSPFYFIQEISNHTSAILAKPTTYFYLLKESAFLQVAFNVLLTVPFGVYLRYYFRRSFLQTVCISFCLSLFFELTQVTGLYGIYNCAYRLFDIDDLFLNTLGGVIGFIIAPIFTYFLPKTSELDSHIDLETKPVGFVRRLIAMQIDWLFLSIVVPVIKNKGNSLFISNIQSYTNVYELLFITCSIFIYFIIIPYFTNGRTIGKALLRIYIKGKSDRITMKELFIRYGIFYFVLGGINYILSSSSILNLTEPLVLLVILLFQFVINGIFIIHVFLHVFSRDKLLFYEHISQTRNAIILKKADK
;
A
#
# COMPACT_ATOMS: atom_id res chain seq x y z
N MET A 1 -6.63 24.65 18.96
CA MET A 1 -5.46 24.00 18.28
C MET A 1 -5.35 22.51 18.58
N THR A 2 -5.56 22.07 19.83
CA THR A 2 -5.52 20.64 20.24
C THR A 2 -6.50 19.75 19.48
N ALA A 3 -7.70 20.25 19.17
CA ALA A 3 -8.75 19.52 18.44
C ALA A 3 -8.33 19.06 17.03
N TYR A 4 -7.51 19.84 16.31
CA TYR A 4 -7.02 19.48 14.97
C TYR A 4 -5.72 18.66 15.00
N LEU A 5 -4.91 18.82 16.05
CA LEU A 5 -3.65 18.09 16.19
C LEU A 5 -3.87 16.61 16.51
N PHE A 6 -4.94 16.26 17.24
CA PHE A 6 -5.24 14.86 17.56
C PHE A 6 -5.53 14.01 16.29
N PRO A 7 -6.45 14.40 15.39
CA PRO A 7 -6.71 13.65 14.16
C PRO A 7 -5.46 13.49 13.28
N VAL A 8 -4.67 14.57 13.13
CA VAL A 8 -3.44 14.54 12.34
C VAL A 8 -2.42 13.57 12.95
N LYS A 9 -2.16 13.64 14.26
CA LYS A 9 -1.26 12.68 14.93
C LYS A 9 -1.73 11.24 14.76
N THR A 10 -3.03 10.98 14.93
CA THR A 10 -3.61 9.66 14.71
C THR A 10 -3.43 9.17 13.28
N ALA A 11 -3.59 10.05 12.28
CA ALA A 11 -3.33 9.74 10.88
C ALA A 11 -1.89 9.31 10.66
N PHE A 12 -0.92 10.06 11.19
CA PHE A 12 0.50 9.74 11.04
C PHE A 12 0.91 8.45 11.76
N ILE A 13 0.26 8.08 12.87
CA ILE A 13 0.52 6.82 13.59
C ILE A 13 -0.08 5.61 12.85
N LEU A 14 -1.31 5.73 12.34
CA LEU A 14 -2.00 4.63 11.66
C LEU A 14 -1.57 4.48 10.19
N PHE A 15 -1.13 5.55 9.54
CA PHE A 15 -0.77 5.55 8.14
C PHE A 15 0.26 4.48 7.77
N PRO A 16 1.39 4.28 8.50
CA PRO A 16 2.35 3.24 8.16
C PRO A 16 1.73 1.83 8.12
N ILE A 17 0.80 1.54 9.03
CA ILE A 17 0.11 0.25 9.12
C ILE A 17 -0.82 0.07 7.91
N LEU A 18 -1.70 1.04 7.67
CA LEU A 18 -2.63 1.00 6.53
C LEU A 18 -1.91 1.02 5.18
N ALA A 19 -0.86 1.83 5.07
CA ALA A 19 -0.02 1.90 3.88
C ALA A 19 0.63 0.55 3.59
N MET A 20 1.03 -0.23 4.60
CA MET A 20 1.57 -1.58 4.41
C MET A 20 0.54 -2.53 3.77
N PHE A 21 -0.72 -2.48 4.20
CA PHE A 21 -1.80 -3.28 3.60
C PHE A 21 -2.12 -2.87 2.17
N LEU A 22 -2.16 -1.56 1.90
CA LEU A 22 -2.41 -1.02 0.56
C LEU A 22 -1.20 -1.13 -0.36
N LEU A 23 0.00 -1.32 0.19
CA LEU A 23 1.25 -1.37 -0.55
C LEU A 23 1.28 -2.52 -1.54
N ILE A 24 0.93 -3.73 -1.08
CA ILE A 24 1.05 -4.93 -1.93
C ILE A 24 0.14 -4.82 -3.18
N PRO A 25 -1.18 -4.52 -3.05
CA PRO A 25 -2.04 -4.29 -4.21
C PRO A 25 -1.53 -3.17 -5.12
N PHE A 26 -1.07 -2.06 -4.53
CA PHE A 26 -0.51 -0.93 -5.24
C PHE A 26 0.72 -1.32 -6.10
N LEU A 27 1.65 -2.08 -5.52
CA LEU A 27 2.85 -2.54 -6.22
C LEU A 27 2.49 -3.50 -7.33
N ILE A 28 1.59 -4.45 -7.07
CA ILE A 28 1.09 -5.39 -8.09
C ILE A 28 0.49 -4.63 -9.26
N PHE A 29 -0.39 -3.66 -8.99
CA PHE A 29 -0.99 -2.82 -10.03
C PHE A 29 0.06 -2.09 -10.86
N ASN A 30 1.02 -1.41 -10.21
CA ASN A 30 2.05 -0.66 -10.91
C ASN A 30 2.96 -1.57 -11.75
N TYR A 31 3.39 -2.71 -11.23
CA TYR A 31 4.18 -3.67 -11.98
C TYR A 31 3.42 -4.26 -13.16
N ARG A 32 2.11 -4.51 -13.02
CA ARG A 32 1.28 -5.01 -14.13
C ARG A 32 0.98 -3.92 -15.17
N LYS A 33 0.76 -2.68 -14.76
CA LYS A 33 0.40 -1.59 -15.67
C LYS A 33 1.62 -1.01 -16.39
N TYR A 34 2.69 -0.74 -15.65
CA TYR A 34 3.86 0.01 -16.13
C TYR A 34 5.15 -0.83 -16.24
N GLY A 35 5.17 -2.06 -15.69
CA GLY A 35 6.34 -2.93 -15.75
C GLY A 35 7.46 -2.58 -14.75
N TYR A 36 7.42 -1.44 -14.08
CA TYR A 36 8.36 -1.05 -13.03
C TYR A 36 7.74 -0.04 -12.05
N LEU A 37 8.46 0.29 -10.97
CA LEU A 37 8.08 1.36 -10.06
C LEU A 37 8.84 2.63 -10.39
N ASN A 38 8.11 3.67 -10.78
CA ASN A 38 8.65 5.00 -10.95
C ASN A 38 8.64 5.71 -9.58
N LYS A 39 9.79 6.21 -9.12
CA LYS A 39 9.93 6.86 -7.80
C LYS A 39 8.98 8.04 -7.63
N TRP A 40 8.84 8.87 -8.67
CA TRP A 40 7.94 10.03 -8.66
C TRP A 40 6.47 9.62 -8.61
N ARG A 41 6.07 8.65 -9.43
CA ARG A 41 4.71 8.09 -9.39
C ARG A 41 4.39 7.54 -8.00
N SER A 42 5.31 6.78 -7.42
CA SER A 42 5.16 6.26 -6.06
C SER A 42 4.97 7.40 -5.07
N PHE A 43 5.87 8.39 -5.07
CA PHE A 43 5.79 9.53 -4.15
C PHE A 43 4.41 10.23 -4.22
N ILE A 44 3.94 10.57 -5.42
CA ILE A 44 2.63 11.25 -5.63
C ILE A 44 1.47 10.40 -5.10
N LEU A 45 1.49 9.09 -5.33
CA LEU A 45 0.41 8.21 -4.91
C LEU A 45 0.42 7.96 -3.40
N TYR A 46 1.60 7.84 -2.78
CA TYR A 46 1.72 7.76 -1.33
C TYR A 46 1.29 9.07 -0.65
N SER A 47 1.68 10.22 -1.18
CA SER A 47 1.26 11.51 -0.64
C SER A 47 -0.25 11.72 -0.79
N LEU A 48 -0.86 11.25 -1.89
CA LEU A 48 -2.32 11.22 -2.07
C LEU A 48 -3.01 10.33 -1.03
N LEU A 49 -2.50 9.12 -0.78
CA LEU A 49 -3.07 8.21 0.22
C LEU A 49 -2.99 8.80 1.64
N LEU A 50 -1.82 9.36 2.01
CA LEU A 50 -1.64 10.02 3.30
C LEU A 50 -2.59 11.21 3.44
N TYR A 51 -2.71 12.01 2.39
CA TYR A 51 -3.64 13.14 2.35
C TYR A 51 -5.09 12.69 2.56
N LEU A 52 -5.57 11.70 1.81
CA LEU A 52 -6.96 11.22 1.93
C LEU A 52 -7.25 10.65 3.32
N LEU A 53 -6.27 9.97 3.93
CA LEU A 53 -6.41 9.47 5.31
C LEU A 53 -6.49 10.63 6.32
N ASN A 54 -5.63 11.64 6.18
CA ASN A 54 -5.70 12.84 7.03
C ASN A 54 -7.04 13.56 6.86
N ALA A 55 -7.52 13.71 5.61
CA ALA A 55 -8.80 14.34 5.34
C ALA A 55 -9.95 13.58 6.00
N TYR A 56 -9.99 12.26 5.81
CA TYR A 56 -10.97 11.37 6.45
C TYR A 56 -10.96 11.51 7.98
N PHE A 57 -9.77 11.52 8.61
CA PHE A 57 -9.68 11.66 10.07
C PHE A 57 -10.03 13.04 10.58
N LEU A 58 -9.70 14.13 9.87
CA LEU A 58 -10.15 15.48 10.25
C LEU A 58 -11.69 15.60 10.23
N VAL A 59 -12.31 14.92 9.27
CA VAL A 59 -13.77 14.89 9.09
C VAL A 59 -14.48 14.01 10.13
N ILE A 60 -13.80 13.06 10.77
CA ILE A 60 -14.45 12.04 11.61
C ILE A 60 -14.03 12.13 13.08
N LEU A 61 -12.76 12.40 13.37
CA LEU A 61 -12.22 12.37 14.73
C LEU A 61 -12.39 13.70 15.48
N PRO A 62 -12.73 13.66 16.79
CA PRO A 62 -12.67 12.50 17.68
C PRO A 62 -13.91 11.60 17.60
N LEU A 63 -13.70 10.31 17.82
CA LEU A 63 -14.78 9.35 17.96
C LEU A 63 -15.48 9.51 19.32
N PRO A 64 -16.81 9.29 19.39
CA PRO A 64 -17.52 9.16 20.66
C PRO A 64 -16.95 8.03 21.53
N GLN A 65 -16.99 8.21 22.85
CA GLN A 65 -16.51 7.21 23.82
C GLN A 65 -17.44 5.98 23.92
N THR A 66 -18.70 6.15 23.54
CA THR A 66 -19.75 5.11 23.58
C THR A 66 -20.36 4.93 22.20
N TYR A 67 -20.81 3.70 21.90
CA TYR A 67 -21.57 3.41 20.68
C TYR A 67 -23.01 3.93 20.75
N ASP A 68 -23.54 4.07 21.97
CA ASP A 68 -24.83 4.70 22.24
C ASP A 68 -24.67 6.22 22.31
N THR A 69 -24.68 6.83 21.13
CA THR A 69 -24.62 8.29 20.94
C THR A 69 -25.98 8.95 21.07
N CYS A 70 -27.07 8.23 20.76
CA CYS A 70 -28.43 8.78 20.84
C CYS A 70 -28.80 9.17 22.28
N SER A 71 -28.43 8.36 23.27
CA SER A 71 -28.77 8.64 24.68
C SER A 71 -28.03 9.85 25.25
N LEU A 72 -26.95 10.28 24.62
CA LEU A 72 -26.18 11.47 25.00
C LEU A 72 -26.75 12.76 24.40
N GLN A 73 -27.75 12.67 23.53
CA GLN A 73 -28.28 13.79 22.76
C GLN A 73 -29.72 14.12 23.18
N PRO A 74 -30.12 15.42 23.16
CA PRO A 74 -31.51 15.81 23.35
C PRO A 74 -32.44 15.15 22.31
N ALA A 75 -33.67 14.83 22.71
CA ALA A 75 -34.64 14.08 21.87
C ALA A 75 -35.00 14.76 20.53
N ASN A 76 -34.80 16.08 20.41
CA ASN A 76 -35.11 16.85 19.19
C ASN A 76 -33.86 17.33 18.44
N THR A 77 -32.71 16.67 18.65
CA THR A 77 -31.45 17.03 17.98
C THR A 77 -31.61 16.90 16.47
N GLN A 78 -31.30 17.96 15.73
CA GLN A 78 -31.25 17.92 14.27
C GLN A 78 -29.88 17.42 13.83
N HIS A 79 -29.87 16.39 13.00
CA HIS A 79 -28.63 15.79 12.47
C HIS A 79 -28.27 16.30 11.07
N MET A 80 -29.11 17.15 10.49
CA MET A 80 -28.95 17.66 9.13
C MET A 80 -29.25 19.15 9.08
N GLN A 81 -28.35 19.93 8.49
CA GLN A 81 -28.57 21.29 8.01
C GLN A 81 -28.67 21.27 6.49
N LEU A 82 -29.85 21.58 5.96
CA LEU A 82 -30.15 21.54 4.54
C LEU A 82 -30.39 22.93 3.94
N SER A 83 -30.31 23.99 4.75
CA SER A 83 -30.42 25.36 4.26
C SER A 83 -29.11 25.76 3.58
N PRO A 84 -29.11 26.02 2.26
CA PRO A 84 -27.91 26.42 1.57
C PRO A 84 -27.48 27.83 1.97
N PHE A 85 -26.17 28.04 2.02
CA PHE A 85 -25.47 29.26 2.41
C PHE A 85 -25.80 29.76 3.82
N TYR A 86 -26.17 28.87 4.72
CA TYR A 86 -26.43 29.19 6.13
C TYR A 86 -25.18 29.76 6.81
N PHE A 87 -23.99 29.32 6.41
CA PHE A 87 -22.72 29.85 6.93
C PHE A 87 -22.59 31.39 6.77
N ILE A 88 -23.23 31.99 5.76
CA ILE A 88 -23.17 33.46 5.55
C ILE A 88 -23.90 34.16 6.69
N GLN A 89 -25.08 33.66 7.06
CA GLN A 89 -25.86 34.19 8.17
C GLN A 89 -25.11 33.98 9.50
N GLU A 90 -24.50 32.82 9.69
CA GLU A 90 -23.73 32.50 10.89
C GLU A 90 -22.51 33.42 11.05
N ILE A 91 -21.72 33.60 9.98
CA ILE A 91 -20.61 34.55 9.97
C ILE A 91 -21.13 35.97 10.23
N SER A 92 -22.18 36.41 9.54
CA SER A 92 -22.71 37.78 9.68
C SER A 92 -23.22 38.08 11.09
N ASN A 93 -23.83 37.11 11.77
CA ASN A 93 -24.42 37.31 13.09
C ASN A 93 -23.38 37.30 14.22
N HIS A 94 -22.28 36.58 14.03
CA HIS A 94 -21.26 36.38 15.08
C HIS A 94 -19.97 37.18 14.85
N THR A 95 -19.81 37.80 13.67
CA THR A 95 -18.59 38.52 13.30
C THR A 95 -18.54 39.93 13.87
N SER A 96 -17.40 40.26 14.47
CA SER A 96 -17.06 41.65 14.88
C SER A 96 -16.40 42.49 13.77
N ALA A 97 -16.17 41.91 12.59
CA ALA A 97 -15.59 42.60 11.44
C ALA A 97 -16.63 43.47 10.71
N ILE A 98 -16.21 44.68 10.35
CA ILE A 98 -17.04 45.67 9.66
C ILE A 98 -16.59 45.70 8.20
N LEU A 99 -17.48 45.40 7.24
CA LEU A 99 -17.17 45.39 5.79
C LEU A 99 -16.52 46.69 5.30
N ALA A 100 -16.93 47.83 5.85
CA ALA A 100 -16.39 49.14 5.46
C ALA A 100 -14.95 49.40 5.99
N LYS A 101 -14.43 48.58 6.90
CA LYS A 101 -13.11 48.76 7.53
C LYS A 101 -12.24 47.51 7.38
N PRO A 102 -11.40 47.41 6.33
CA PRO A 102 -10.57 46.23 6.07
C PRO A 102 -9.62 45.85 7.22
N THR A 103 -9.21 46.80 8.06
CA THR A 103 -8.38 46.54 9.25
C THR A 103 -9.06 45.60 10.27
N THR A 104 -10.38 45.51 10.24
CA THR A 104 -11.16 44.63 11.14
C THR A 104 -11.26 43.19 10.61
N TYR A 105 -10.84 42.90 9.39
CA TYR A 105 -10.97 41.56 8.79
C TYR A 105 -10.09 40.52 9.50
N PHE A 106 -9.05 40.95 10.20
CA PHE A 106 -8.25 40.05 11.03
C PHE A 106 -9.10 39.36 12.11
N TYR A 107 -10.21 39.96 12.57
CA TYR A 107 -11.11 39.31 13.52
C TYR A 107 -11.78 38.06 12.94
N LEU A 108 -12.08 38.03 11.64
CA LEU A 108 -12.65 36.84 10.97
C LEU A 108 -11.78 35.60 11.14
N LEU A 109 -10.45 35.76 11.19
CA LEU A 109 -9.52 34.64 11.37
C LEU A 109 -9.60 34.00 12.76
N LYS A 110 -10.33 34.62 13.70
CA LYS A 110 -10.59 34.08 15.04
C LYS A 110 -12.00 33.49 15.16
N GLU A 111 -12.91 33.78 14.23
CA GLU A 111 -14.29 33.33 14.28
C GLU A 111 -14.40 31.87 13.81
N SER A 112 -15.07 31.03 14.60
CA SER A 112 -15.20 29.59 14.32
C SER A 112 -15.94 29.30 13.02
N ALA A 113 -17.03 30.03 12.75
CA ALA A 113 -17.82 29.87 11.52
C ALA A 113 -16.99 30.17 10.26
N PHE A 114 -16.18 31.24 10.29
CA PHE A 114 -15.27 31.54 9.19
C PHE A 114 -14.18 30.47 9.01
N LEU A 115 -13.58 30.01 10.11
CA LEU A 115 -12.56 28.97 10.07
C LEU A 115 -13.10 27.64 9.55
N GLN A 116 -14.33 27.26 9.90
CA GLN A 116 -14.99 26.07 9.35
C GLN A 116 -15.09 26.16 7.82
N VAL A 117 -15.60 27.28 7.30
CA VAL A 117 -15.72 27.51 5.86
C VAL A 117 -14.36 27.45 5.17
N ALA A 118 -13.38 28.17 5.71
CA ALA A 118 -12.04 28.22 5.15
C ALA A 118 -11.36 26.85 5.16
N PHE A 119 -11.50 26.07 6.24
CA PHE A 119 -10.89 24.75 6.34
C PHE A 119 -11.58 23.69 5.51
N ASN A 120 -12.90 23.74 5.32
CA ASN A 120 -13.60 22.83 4.41
C ASN A 120 -13.11 23.04 2.96
N VAL A 121 -13.00 24.30 2.52
CA VAL A 121 -12.38 24.60 1.22
C VAL A 121 -10.93 24.12 1.17
N LEU A 122 -10.10 24.46 2.16
CA LEU A 122 -8.68 24.10 2.18
C LEU A 122 -8.46 22.58 2.18
N LEU A 123 -9.34 21.83 2.85
CA LEU A 123 -9.26 20.37 2.99
C LEU A 123 -9.20 19.68 1.64
N THR A 124 -9.96 20.14 0.64
CA THR A 124 -10.09 19.49 -0.67
C THR A 124 -9.28 20.15 -1.78
N VAL A 125 -8.61 21.28 -1.52
CA VAL A 125 -7.68 21.90 -2.47
C VAL A 125 -6.61 20.92 -2.98
N PRO A 126 -5.89 20.16 -2.12
CA PRO A 126 -4.91 19.19 -2.61
C PRO A 126 -5.53 18.13 -3.53
N PHE A 127 -6.78 17.72 -3.28
CA PHE A 127 -7.48 16.74 -4.11
C PHE A 127 -7.65 17.23 -5.55
N GLY A 128 -8.08 18.49 -5.73
CA GLY A 128 -8.17 19.14 -7.04
C GLY A 128 -6.84 19.18 -7.79
N VAL A 129 -5.75 19.46 -7.06
CA VAL A 129 -4.38 19.44 -7.61
C VAL A 129 -4.02 18.04 -8.11
N TYR A 130 -4.26 16.99 -7.33
CA TYR A 130 -3.99 15.60 -7.74
C TYR A 130 -4.82 15.17 -8.95
N LEU A 131 -6.10 15.55 -8.99
CA LEU A 131 -7.01 15.20 -10.09
C LEU A 131 -6.54 15.83 -11.41
N ARG A 132 -6.11 17.10 -11.39
CA ARG A 132 -5.59 17.77 -12.59
C ARG A 132 -4.21 17.25 -12.99
N TYR A 133 -3.27 17.17 -12.05
CA TYR A 133 -1.87 16.86 -12.36
C TYR A 133 -1.62 15.37 -12.60
N TYR A 134 -2.02 14.52 -11.67
CA TYR A 134 -1.71 13.09 -11.73
C TYR A 134 -2.74 12.32 -12.57
N PHE A 135 -4.02 12.51 -12.30
CA PHE A 135 -5.09 11.78 -13.00
C PHE A 135 -5.55 12.43 -14.31
N ARG A 136 -5.10 13.66 -14.59
CA ARG A 136 -5.44 14.44 -15.80
C ARG A 136 -6.94 14.51 -16.07
N ARG A 137 -7.74 14.68 -15.01
CA ARG A 137 -9.19 14.86 -15.13
C ARG A 137 -9.52 16.22 -15.70
N SER A 138 -10.62 16.31 -16.42
CA SER A 138 -11.14 17.60 -16.90
C SER A 138 -11.73 18.40 -15.73
N PHE A 139 -12.05 19.68 -15.98
CA PHE A 139 -12.68 20.53 -14.98
C PHE A 139 -13.99 19.92 -14.45
N LEU A 140 -14.89 19.51 -15.35
CA LEU A 140 -16.18 18.92 -14.96
C LEU A 140 -16.01 17.59 -14.20
N GLN A 141 -15.08 16.74 -14.65
CA GLN A 141 -14.75 15.51 -13.91
C GLN A 141 -14.24 15.84 -12.50
N THR A 142 -13.45 16.91 -12.34
CA THR A 142 -12.92 17.32 -11.05
C THR A 142 -14.02 17.83 -10.12
N VAL A 143 -14.98 18.61 -10.65
CA VAL A 143 -16.19 19.02 -9.91
C VAL A 143 -16.95 17.79 -9.43
N CYS A 144 -17.32 16.87 -10.33
CA CYS A 144 -18.10 15.69 -9.97
C CYS A 144 -17.38 14.79 -8.96
N ILE A 145 -16.08 14.52 -9.15
CA ILE A 145 -15.32 13.66 -8.25
C ILE A 145 -15.14 14.33 -6.88
N SER A 146 -14.93 15.65 -6.83
CA SER A 146 -14.82 16.39 -5.55
C SER A 146 -16.15 16.43 -4.81
N PHE A 147 -17.26 16.60 -5.54
CA PHE A 147 -18.60 16.46 -4.99
C PHE A 147 -18.84 15.06 -4.42
N CYS A 148 -18.49 14.01 -5.14
CA CYS A 148 -18.60 12.63 -4.62
C CYS A 148 -17.72 12.40 -3.38
N LEU A 149 -16.52 12.97 -3.33
CA LEU A 149 -15.66 12.90 -2.15
C LEU A 149 -16.30 13.61 -0.94
N SER A 150 -16.87 14.80 -1.16
CA SER A 150 -17.55 15.50 -0.09
C SER A 150 -18.82 14.78 0.35
N LEU A 151 -19.61 14.25 -0.59
CA LEU A 151 -20.79 13.47 -0.28
C LEU A 151 -20.43 12.23 0.53
N PHE A 152 -19.32 11.58 0.21
CA PHE A 152 -18.79 10.46 0.99
C PHE A 152 -18.52 10.88 2.44
N PHE A 153 -17.93 12.04 2.68
CA PHE A 153 -17.71 12.56 4.05
C PHE A 153 -19.01 12.79 4.80
N GLU A 154 -19.95 13.53 4.21
CA GLU A 154 -21.24 13.85 4.83
C GLU A 154 -22.08 12.58 5.10
N LEU A 155 -22.12 11.64 4.15
CA LEU A 155 -22.80 10.35 4.33
C LEU A 155 -22.17 9.52 5.45
N THR A 156 -20.84 9.56 5.58
CA THR A 156 -20.14 8.86 6.66
C THR A 156 -20.53 9.40 8.03
N GLN A 157 -20.72 10.71 8.14
CA GLN A 157 -21.10 11.39 9.38
C GLN A 157 -22.57 11.13 9.75
N VAL A 158 -23.50 11.37 8.83
CA VAL A 158 -24.95 11.26 9.08
C VAL A 158 -25.38 9.83 9.40
N THR A 159 -24.64 8.85 8.88
CA THR A 159 -24.91 7.42 9.15
C THR A 159 -24.24 6.91 10.43
N GLY A 160 -23.55 7.76 11.20
CA GLY A 160 -22.83 7.33 12.39
C GLY A 160 -21.74 6.30 12.07
N LEU A 161 -20.93 6.57 11.04
CA LEU A 161 -19.95 5.63 10.48
C LEU A 161 -20.60 4.32 10.00
N TYR A 162 -21.62 4.45 9.15
CA TYR A 162 -22.32 3.30 8.55
C TYR A 162 -22.97 2.37 9.59
N GLY A 163 -23.54 2.95 10.65
CA GLY A 163 -24.23 2.22 11.71
C GLY A 163 -23.34 1.64 12.80
N ILE A 164 -22.05 2.00 12.84
CA ILE A 164 -21.18 1.68 13.99
C ILE A 164 -21.71 2.40 15.24
N TYR A 165 -22.14 3.65 15.08
CA TYR A 165 -22.82 4.43 16.11
C TYR A 165 -24.31 4.49 15.81
N ASN A 166 -25.14 4.40 16.86
CA ASN A 166 -26.59 4.35 16.70
C ASN A 166 -27.24 5.70 16.29
N CYS A 167 -26.52 6.82 16.44
CA CYS A 167 -26.91 8.14 15.96
C CYS A 167 -25.72 8.87 15.33
N ALA A 168 -26.01 9.89 14.51
CA ALA A 168 -24.99 10.80 14.00
C ALA A 168 -24.42 11.64 15.15
N TYR A 169 -23.10 11.63 15.30
CA TYR A 169 -22.37 12.46 16.27
C TYR A 169 -21.72 13.69 15.62
N ARG A 170 -21.87 13.83 14.29
CA ARG A 170 -21.59 15.05 13.54
C ARG A 170 -22.81 15.42 12.71
N LEU A 171 -22.93 16.71 12.45
CA LEU A 171 -24.00 17.28 11.64
C LEU A 171 -23.68 17.08 10.16
N PHE A 172 -24.64 16.57 9.39
CA PHE A 172 -24.61 16.66 7.93
C PHE A 172 -24.87 18.11 7.54
N ASP A 173 -23.97 18.71 6.76
CA ASP A 173 -24.13 20.10 6.30
C ASP A 173 -24.08 20.17 4.77
N ILE A 174 -25.16 20.69 4.16
CA ILE A 174 -25.19 20.91 2.71
C ILE A 174 -24.16 21.95 2.27
N ASP A 175 -23.80 22.90 3.15
CA ASP A 175 -22.78 23.90 2.86
C ASP A 175 -21.39 23.27 2.79
N ASP A 176 -21.11 22.30 3.67
CA ASP A 176 -19.84 21.55 3.63
C ASP A 176 -19.69 20.80 2.31
N LEU A 177 -20.79 20.28 1.75
CA LEU A 177 -20.83 19.68 0.41
C LEU A 177 -20.37 20.65 -0.68
N PHE A 178 -20.89 21.88 -0.67
CA PHE A 178 -20.54 22.90 -1.63
C PHE A 178 -19.11 23.42 -1.43
N LEU A 179 -18.71 23.68 -0.19
CA LEU A 179 -17.40 24.24 0.16
C LEU A 179 -16.25 23.27 -0.13
N ASN A 180 -16.41 22.00 0.21
CA ASN A 180 -15.45 20.96 -0.14
C ASN A 180 -15.39 20.76 -1.68
N THR A 181 -16.52 20.86 -2.39
CA THR A 181 -16.51 20.82 -3.85
C THR A 181 -15.75 22.02 -4.44
N LEU A 182 -15.98 23.22 -3.88
CA LEU A 182 -15.30 24.45 -4.24
C LEU A 182 -13.80 24.37 -4.00
N GLY A 183 -13.36 23.77 -2.89
CA GLY A 183 -11.94 23.51 -2.63
C GLY A 183 -11.30 22.65 -3.72
N GLY A 184 -11.97 21.59 -4.16
CA GLY A 184 -11.52 20.78 -5.30
C GLY A 184 -11.42 21.58 -6.61
N VAL A 185 -12.35 22.50 -6.86
CA VAL A 185 -12.31 23.42 -8.01
C VAL A 185 -11.14 24.40 -7.90
N ILE A 186 -10.95 25.04 -6.74
CA ILE A 186 -9.83 25.95 -6.50
C ILE A 186 -8.51 25.20 -6.69
N GLY A 187 -8.39 24.01 -6.11
CA GLY A 187 -7.25 23.11 -6.28
C GLY A 187 -6.96 22.80 -7.76
N PHE A 188 -7.99 22.51 -8.54
CA PHE A 188 -7.86 22.33 -9.99
C PHE A 188 -7.29 23.59 -10.65
N ILE A 189 -7.85 24.76 -10.38
CA ILE A 189 -7.44 26.03 -11.01
C ILE A 189 -5.99 26.35 -10.70
N ILE A 190 -5.58 26.24 -9.43
CA ILE A 190 -4.24 26.62 -8.96
C ILE A 190 -3.18 25.53 -9.17
N ALA A 191 -3.56 24.31 -9.55
CA ALA A 191 -2.62 23.19 -9.73
C ALA A 191 -1.36 23.55 -10.55
N PRO A 192 -1.43 24.30 -11.67
CA PRO A 192 -0.26 24.66 -12.45
C PRO A 192 0.81 25.41 -11.65
N ILE A 193 0.42 26.22 -10.66
CA ILE A 193 1.36 26.96 -9.79
C ILE A 193 2.21 25.97 -8.98
N PHE A 194 1.59 24.95 -8.41
CA PHE A 194 2.27 23.95 -7.59
C PHE A 194 3.00 22.88 -8.39
N THR A 195 2.51 22.58 -9.60
CA THR A 195 3.02 21.46 -10.40
C THR A 195 3.99 21.89 -11.49
N TYR A 196 4.26 23.19 -11.63
CA TYR A 196 5.17 23.73 -12.64
C TYR A 196 6.57 23.11 -12.56
N PHE A 197 7.07 22.87 -11.35
CA PHE A 197 8.38 22.26 -11.11
C PHE A 197 8.36 20.72 -11.13
N LEU A 198 7.18 20.11 -11.26
CA LEU A 198 7.01 18.66 -11.22
C LEU A 198 7.08 18.05 -12.62
N PRO A 199 7.65 16.84 -12.75
CA PRO A 199 7.75 16.17 -14.05
C PRO A 199 6.38 15.82 -14.63
N LYS A 200 6.16 16.07 -15.91
CA LYS A 200 4.90 15.71 -16.57
C LYS A 200 4.64 14.21 -16.44
N THR A 201 3.43 13.85 -15.98
CA THR A 201 3.08 12.45 -15.72
C THR A 201 3.10 11.56 -16.97
N SER A 202 3.06 12.14 -18.17
CA SER A 202 3.10 11.43 -19.46
C SER A 202 4.51 11.02 -19.83
N GLU A 203 5.47 11.83 -19.42
CA GLU A 203 6.88 11.68 -19.80
C GLU A 203 7.66 10.89 -18.75
N LEU A 204 7.05 10.62 -17.59
CA LEU A 204 7.65 9.86 -16.48
C LEU A 204 8.31 8.55 -16.90
N ASP A 205 7.77 7.87 -17.92
CA ASP A 205 8.23 6.56 -18.36
C ASP A 205 8.89 6.59 -19.76
N SER A 206 8.96 7.77 -20.40
CA SER A 206 9.39 7.93 -21.81
C SER A 206 10.85 7.50 -22.07
N HIS A 207 11.72 7.60 -21.07
CA HIS A 207 13.14 7.27 -21.17
C HIS A 207 13.48 5.87 -20.63
N ILE A 208 12.46 5.05 -20.30
CA ILE A 208 12.67 3.74 -19.69
C ILE A 208 12.47 2.63 -20.70
N ASP A 209 13.59 2.01 -21.09
CA ASP A 209 13.57 0.73 -21.80
C ASP A 209 13.35 -0.42 -20.81
N LEU A 210 12.23 -1.14 -20.97
CA LEU A 210 11.88 -2.28 -20.13
C LEU A 210 12.63 -3.56 -20.50
N GLU A 211 13.20 -3.66 -21.70
CA GLU A 211 13.91 -4.85 -22.17
C GLU A 211 15.26 -5.00 -21.45
N THR A 212 15.95 -3.89 -21.28
CA THR A 212 17.26 -3.82 -20.61
C THR A 212 17.14 -3.64 -19.10
N LYS A 213 15.94 -3.29 -18.58
CA LYS A 213 15.76 -3.00 -17.16
C LYS A 213 15.80 -4.26 -16.29
N PRO A 214 16.73 -4.36 -15.32
CA PRO A 214 16.75 -5.49 -14.42
C PRO A 214 15.55 -5.46 -13.47
N VAL A 215 15.02 -6.65 -13.17
CA VAL A 215 13.94 -6.79 -12.20
C VAL A 215 14.46 -6.47 -10.79
N GLY A 216 13.90 -5.45 -10.14
CA GLY A 216 14.27 -5.05 -8.78
C GLY A 216 13.85 -6.06 -7.70
N PHE A 217 14.58 -6.09 -6.58
CA PHE A 217 14.38 -7.08 -5.51
C PHE A 217 13.01 -7.03 -4.84
N VAL A 218 12.40 -5.86 -4.69
CA VAL A 218 11.04 -5.74 -4.14
C VAL A 218 10.04 -6.55 -4.96
N ARG A 219 10.08 -6.46 -6.30
CA ARG A 219 9.23 -7.26 -7.19
C ARG A 219 9.49 -8.76 -7.05
N ARG A 220 10.76 -9.15 -6.92
CA ARG A 220 11.15 -10.56 -6.75
C ARG A 220 10.65 -11.11 -5.41
N LEU A 221 10.77 -10.32 -4.35
CA LEU A 221 10.33 -10.66 -3.00
C LEU A 221 8.82 -10.82 -2.95
N ILE A 222 8.04 -9.91 -3.56
CA ILE A 222 6.58 -10.03 -3.61
C ILE A 222 6.17 -11.27 -4.42
N ALA A 223 6.82 -11.54 -5.56
CA ALA A 223 6.56 -12.78 -6.33
C ALA A 223 6.79 -14.01 -5.45
N MET A 224 7.91 -14.06 -4.74
CA MET A 224 8.28 -15.16 -3.85
C MET A 224 7.29 -15.29 -2.68
N GLN A 225 6.82 -14.19 -2.09
CA GLN A 225 5.80 -14.22 -1.04
C GLN A 225 4.47 -14.78 -1.55
N ILE A 226 4.04 -14.39 -2.77
CA ILE A 226 2.82 -14.94 -3.38
C ILE A 226 2.97 -16.43 -3.66
N ASP A 227 4.13 -16.85 -4.18
CA ASP A 227 4.44 -18.27 -4.45
C ASP A 227 4.37 -19.10 -3.16
N TRP A 228 4.96 -18.61 -2.06
CA TRP A 228 4.91 -19.29 -0.76
C TRP A 228 3.53 -19.25 -0.12
N LEU A 229 2.78 -18.15 -0.24
CA LEU A 229 1.39 -18.08 0.22
C LEU A 229 0.54 -19.12 -0.52
N PHE A 230 0.71 -19.25 -1.82
CA PHE A 230 0.02 -20.27 -2.62
C PHE A 230 0.37 -21.69 -2.16
N LEU A 231 1.67 -22.01 -2.01
CA LEU A 231 2.09 -23.32 -1.50
C LEU A 231 1.57 -23.57 -0.08
N SER A 232 1.50 -22.54 0.75
CA SER A 232 1.00 -22.65 2.13
C SER A 232 -0.47 -23.06 2.24
N ILE A 233 -1.25 -22.84 1.18
CA ILE A 233 -2.66 -23.22 1.08
C ILE A 233 -2.79 -24.57 0.38
N VAL A 234 -2.08 -24.77 -0.75
CA VAL A 234 -2.25 -25.95 -1.59
C VAL A 234 -1.67 -27.22 -0.97
N VAL A 235 -0.49 -27.15 -0.36
CA VAL A 235 0.20 -28.32 0.20
C VAL A 235 -0.62 -28.97 1.34
N PRO A 236 -1.16 -28.22 2.32
CA PRO A 236 -2.02 -28.80 3.36
C PRO A 236 -3.34 -29.38 2.84
N VAL A 237 -3.93 -28.74 1.81
CA VAL A 237 -5.18 -29.21 1.18
C VAL A 237 -4.97 -30.56 0.50
N ILE A 238 -3.89 -30.74 -0.28
CA ILE A 238 -3.57 -32.03 -0.92
C ILE A 238 -3.35 -33.14 0.12
N LYS A 239 -2.81 -32.78 1.29
CA LYS A 239 -2.55 -33.72 2.39
C LYS A 239 -3.81 -34.11 3.18
N ASN A 240 -4.99 -33.57 2.85
CA ASN A 240 -6.24 -33.75 3.61
C ASN A 240 -6.11 -33.41 5.12
N LYS A 241 -5.16 -32.53 5.49
CA LYS A 241 -4.90 -32.12 6.89
C LYS A 241 -5.53 -30.78 7.29
N GLY A 242 -6.56 -30.32 6.55
CA GLY A 242 -7.47 -29.21 6.89
C GLY A 242 -6.89 -28.03 7.69
N ASN A 243 -6.66 -26.89 7.03
CA ASN A 243 -6.37 -25.57 7.63
C ASN A 243 -5.06 -25.37 8.42
N SER A 244 -4.11 -26.31 8.47
CA SER A 244 -2.77 -25.97 8.99
C SER A 244 -2.02 -25.08 7.99
N LEU A 245 -1.96 -23.77 8.26
CA LEU A 245 -1.09 -22.85 7.53
C LEU A 245 0.33 -23.40 7.60
N PHE A 246 0.94 -23.67 6.44
CA PHE A 246 2.30 -24.22 6.30
C PHE A 246 3.37 -23.44 7.11
N ILE A 247 3.08 -22.19 7.48
CA ILE A 247 3.96 -21.30 8.25
C ILE A 247 3.77 -21.44 9.77
N SER A 248 2.61 -21.92 10.25
CA SER A 248 2.26 -21.82 11.68
C SER A 248 2.96 -22.85 12.56
N ASN A 249 3.47 -23.94 11.98
CA ASN A 249 4.13 -24.98 12.75
C ASN A 249 5.53 -25.21 12.17
N ILE A 250 6.52 -24.48 12.69
CA ILE A 250 7.88 -25.03 12.81
C ILE A 250 7.82 -26.14 13.88
N GLN A 251 6.92 -27.11 13.72
CA GLN A 251 7.03 -28.38 14.40
C GLN A 251 8.03 -29.17 13.61
N SER A 252 9.01 -29.73 14.31
CA SER A 252 9.92 -30.73 13.77
C SER A 252 9.13 -31.71 12.91
N TYR A 253 9.35 -31.71 11.59
CA TYR A 253 8.83 -32.78 10.74
C TYR A 253 9.70 -34.01 11.03
N THR A 254 9.48 -34.62 12.19
CA THR A 254 10.14 -35.87 12.61
C THR A 254 9.78 -37.01 11.65
N ASN A 255 8.71 -36.84 10.88
CA ASN A 255 8.27 -37.78 9.87
C ASN A 255 8.98 -37.52 8.51
N VAL A 256 9.84 -38.46 8.13
CA VAL A 256 10.57 -38.47 6.84
C VAL A 256 9.62 -38.37 5.64
N TYR A 257 8.43 -38.97 5.70
CA TYR A 257 7.44 -38.86 4.63
C TYR A 257 6.91 -37.44 4.46
N GLU A 258 6.75 -36.68 5.54
CA GLU A 258 6.31 -35.29 5.47
C GLU A 258 7.41 -34.39 4.87
N LEU A 259 8.67 -34.61 5.27
CA LEU A 259 9.81 -33.91 4.68
C LEU A 259 9.95 -34.21 3.18
N LEU A 260 9.84 -35.48 2.78
CA LEU A 260 9.88 -35.88 1.37
C LEU A 260 8.74 -35.24 0.58
N PHE A 261 7.52 -35.23 1.12
CA PHE A 261 6.37 -34.61 0.46
C PHE A 261 6.56 -33.11 0.23
N ILE A 262 7.08 -32.38 1.22
CA ILE A 262 7.36 -30.94 1.10
C ILE A 262 8.48 -30.70 0.09
N THR A 263 9.56 -31.48 0.17
CA THR A 263 10.71 -31.42 -0.74
C THR A 263 10.27 -31.64 -2.18
N CYS A 264 9.45 -32.66 -2.43
CA CYS A 264 8.83 -32.92 -3.73
C CYS A 264 7.90 -31.80 -4.18
N SER A 265 7.11 -31.21 -3.27
CA SER A 265 6.21 -30.09 -3.60
C SER A 265 6.99 -28.85 -4.06
N ILE A 266 8.08 -28.49 -3.35
CA ILE A 266 8.98 -27.40 -3.73
C ILE A 266 9.66 -27.72 -5.06
N PHE A 267 10.13 -28.95 -5.27
CA PHE A 267 10.75 -29.40 -6.51
C PHE A 267 9.79 -29.27 -7.71
N ILE A 268 8.58 -29.80 -7.58
CA ILE A 268 7.55 -29.72 -8.61
C ILE A 268 7.23 -28.25 -8.91
N TYR A 269 7.01 -27.44 -7.86
CA TYR A 269 6.53 -26.07 -8.02
C TYR A 269 7.57 -25.10 -8.59
N PHE A 270 8.84 -25.20 -8.17
CA PHE A 270 9.87 -24.25 -8.61
C PHE A 270 10.72 -24.77 -9.76
N ILE A 271 10.79 -26.08 -10.01
CA ILE A 271 11.61 -26.65 -11.09
C ILE A 271 10.73 -27.17 -12.22
N ILE A 272 9.79 -28.09 -11.93
CA ILE A 272 8.99 -28.72 -13.00
C ILE A 272 8.01 -27.73 -13.63
N ILE A 273 7.21 -27.02 -12.84
CA ILE A 273 6.22 -26.06 -13.37
C ILE A 273 6.91 -24.97 -14.22
N PRO A 274 7.98 -24.29 -13.75
CA PRO A 274 8.65 -23.26 -14.53
C PRO A 274 9.32 -23.80 -15.79
N TYR A 275 9.70 -25.08 -15.84
CA TYR A 275 10.20 -25.67 -17.09
C TYR A 275 9.11 -25.71 -18.17
N PHE A 276 7.89 -26.13 -17.81
CA PHE A 276 6.76 -26.15 -18.74
C PHE A 276 6.21 -24.76 -19.07
N THR A 277 6.27 -23.81 -18.14
CA THR A 277 5.76 -22.44 -18.34
C THR A 277 6.82 -21.44 -18.84
N ASN A 278 8.01 -21.92 -19.19
CA ASN A 278 9.16 -21.13 -19.61
C ASN A 278 9.56 -20.03 -18.60
N GLY A 279 9.74 -20.43 -17.34
CA GLY A 279 10.26 -19.61 -16.24
C GLY A 279 9.21 -18.94 -15.36
N ARG A 280 7.93 -19.33 -15.44
CA ARG A 280 6.83 -18.67 -14.72
C ARG A 280 6.29 -19.51 -13.55
N THR A 281 6.33 -18.95 -12.36
CA THR A 281 5.52 -19.36 -11.19
C THR A 281 4.27 -18.49 -11.10
N ILE A 282 3.37 -18.75 -10.14
CA ILE A 282 2.12 -17.97 -10.00
C ILE A 282 2.42 -16.52 -9.62
N GLY A 283 3.27 -16.32 -8.61
CA GLY A 283 3.70 -15.00 -8.18
C GLY A 283 4.48 -14.26 -9.26
N LYS A 284 5.35 -14.95 -9.99
CA LYS A 284 6.07 -14.38 -11.14
C LYS A 284 5.10 -13.97 -12.26
N ALA A 285 4.14 -14.81 -12.60
CA ALA A 285 3.11 -14.52 -13.60
C ALA A 285 2.24 -13.33 -13.17
N LEU A 286 1.80 -13.27 -11.90
CA LEU A 286 1.00 -12.17 -11.37
C LEU A 286 1.74 -10.83 -11.49
N LEU A 287 3.04 -10.84 -11.21
CA LEU A 287 3.90 -9.67 -11.32
C LEU A 287 4.53 -9.49 -12.69
N ARG A 288 4.13 -10.24 -13.73
CA ARG A 288 4.68 -10.13 -15.10
C ARG A 288 6.20 -10.22 -15.18
N ILE A 289 6.77 -11.19 -14.48
CA ILE A 289 8.18 -11.56 -14.60
C ILE A 289 8.30 -13.05 -14.88
N TYR A 290 9.47 -13.45 -15.34
CA TYR A 290 9.80 -14.85 -15.58
C TYR A 290 11.32 -15.05 -15.46
N ILE A 291 11.75 -16.30 -15.39
CA ILE A 291 13.17 -16.67 -15.41
C ILE A 291 13.61 -16.84 -16.86
N LYS A 292 14.60 -16.07 -17.28
CA LYS A 292 15.27 -16.17 -18.57
C LYS A 292 16.59 -16.91 -18.40
N GLY A 293 16.80 -17.98 -19.17
CA GLY A 293 18.07 -18.70 -19.29
C GLY A 293 18.98 -18.09 -20.36
N LYS A 294 20.00 -18.85 -20.80
CA LYS A 294 20.89 -18.43 -21.89
C LYS A 294 20.17 -18.36 -23.24
N SER A 295 19.32 -19.36 -23.51
CA SER A 295 18.45 -19.44 -24.68
C SER A 295 17.07 -18.81 -24.43
N ASP A 296 16.28 -18.65 -25.50
CA ASP A 296 14.89 -18.16 -25.39
C ASP A 296 13.99 -19.08 -24.55
N ARG A 297 14.28 -20.39 -24.55
CA ARG A 297 13.65 -21.37 -23.68
C ARG A 297 14.59 -21.75 -22.54
N ILE A 298 14.06 -21.77 -21.33
CA ILE A 298 14.79 -22.19 -20.14
C ILE A 298 14.95 -23.71 -20.10
N THR A 299 16.11 -24.16 -19.66
CA THR A 299 16.43 -25.59 -19.53
C THR A 299 16.18 -26.10 -18.12
N MET A 300 15.91 -27.40 -17.97
CA MET A 300 15.80 -28.04 -16.66
C MET A 300 17.09 -27.89 -15.83
N LYS A 301 18.26 -27.98 -16.47
CA LYS A 301 19.56 -27.84 -15.81
C LYS A 301 19.72 -26.47 -15.15
N GLU A 302 19.37 -25.39 -15.87
CA GLU A 302 19.39 -24.02 -15.35
C GLU A 302 18.47 -23.86 -14.13
N LEU A 303 17.24 -24.38 -14.20
CA LEU A 303 16.29 -24.33 -13.09
C LEU A 303 16.75 -25.17 -11.89
N PHE A 304 17.26 -26.38 -12.14
CA PHE A 304 17.77 -27.27 -11.10
C PHE A 304 18.96 -26.65 -10.36
N ILE A 305 19.92 -26.04 -11.07
CA ILE A 305 21.05 -25.34 -10.41
C ILE A 305 20.53 -24.13 -9.62
N ARG A 306 19.68 -23.30 -10.24
CA ARG A 306 19.16 -22.07 -9.62
C ARG A 306 18.42 -22.36 -8.32
N TYR A 307 17.41 -23.21 -8.38
CA TYR A 307 16.54 -23.51 -7.25
C TYR A 307 17.10 -24.61 -6.35
N GLY A 308 17.96 -25.48 -6.85
CA GLY A 308 18.81 -26.39 -6.07
C GLY A 308 19.61 -25.62 -5.02
N ILE A 309 20.38 -24.63 -5.47
CA ILE A 309 21.18 -23.80 -4.57
C ILE A 309 20.29 -22.98 -3.64
N PHE A 310 19.22 -22.37 -4.16
CA PHE A 310 18.40 -21.45 -3.36
C PHE A 310 17.49 -22.16 -2.33
N TYR A 311 16.74 -23.19 -2.73
CA TYR A 311 15.79 -23.86 -1.82
C TYR A 311 16.38 -25.06 -1.10
N PHE A 312 17.22 -25.86 -1.76
CA PHE A 312 17.70 -27.11 -1.16
C PHE A 312 19.03 -26.94 -0.43
N VAL A 313 19.95 -26.10 -0.92
CA VAL A 313 21.19 -25.78 -0.20
C VAL A 313 20.94 -24.71 0.85
N LEU A 314 20.64 -23.47 0.47
CA LEU A 314 20.42 -22.39 1.45
C LEU A 314 19.18 -22.65 2.32
N GLY A 315 18.06 -22.99 1.70
CA GLY A 315 16.82 -23.31 2.43
C GLY A 315 16.94 -24.60 3.25
N GLY A 316 17.56 -25.65 2.71
CA GLY A 316 17.76 -26.92 3.42
C GLY A 316 18.70 -26.78 4.62
N ILE A 317 19.80 -26.03 4.51
CA ILE A 317 20.68 -25.76 5.66
C ILE A 317 19.91 -24.99 6.74
N ASN A 318 19.13 -23.97 6.36
CA ASN A 318 18.28 -23.25 7.32
C ASN A 318 17.26 -24.17 7.99
N TYR A 319 16.64 -25.06 7.23
CA TYR A 319 15.70 -26.04 7.75
C TYR A 319 16.37 -26.98 8.76
N ILE A 320 17.53 -27.55 8.42
CA ILE A 320 18.30 -28.43 9.31
C ILE A 320 18.67 -27.68 10.59
N LEU A 321 19.26 -26.49 10.50
CA LEU A 321 19.66 -25.70 11.67
C LEU A 321 18.45 -25.34 12.55
N SER A 322 17.31 -24.96 11.96
CA SER A 322 16.08 -24.68 12.71
C SER A 322 15.50 -25.92 13.39
N SER A 323 15.61 -27.09 12.76
CA SER A 323 15.18 -28.35 13.36
C SER A 323 16.11 -28.74 14.51
N SER A 324 17.43 -28.57 14.31
CA SER A 324 18.44 -28.82 15.34
C SER A 324 18.31 -27.89 16.54
N SER A 325 17.95 -26.60 16.34
CA SER A 325 17.75 -25.67 17.46
C SER A 325 16.54 -26.06 18.31
N ILE A 326 15.45 -26.52 17.69
CA ILE A 326 14.26 -27.02 18.40
C ILE A 326 14.57 -28.29 19.20
N LEU A 327 15.40 -29.19 18.65
CA LEU A 327 15.77 -30.44 19.34
C LEU A 327 16.74 -30.22 20.51
N ASN A 328 17.49 -29.11 20.53
CA ASN A 328 18.52 -28.81 21.54
C ASN A 328 18.16 -27.62 22.45
N LEU A 329 16.87 -27.36 22.67
CA LEU A 329 16.40 -26.24 23.50
C LEU A 329 16.89 -26.30 24.96
N THR A 330 17.26 -27.49 25.45
CA THR A 330 17.73 -27.72 26.83
C THR A 330 19.21 -27.47 27.01
N GLU A 331 20.00 -27.34 25.94
CA GLU A 331 21.47 -27.21 25.96
C GLU A 331 21.90 -25.82 25.45
N PRO A 332 22.09 -24.82 26.34
CA PRO A 332 22.27 -23.43 25.92
C PRO A 332 23.48 -23.18 25.03
N LEU A 333 24.60 -23.88 25.28
CA LEU A 333 25.82 -23.73 24.48
C LEU A 333 25.63 -24.25 23.05
N VAL A 334 25.00 -25.41 22.90
CA VAL A 334 24.71 -26.00 21.58
C VAL A 334 23.73 -25.11 20.81
N LEU A 335 22.67 -24.65 21.48
CA LEU A 335 21.70 -23.73 20.90
C LEU A 335 22.37 -22.43 20.43
N LEU A 336 23.22 -21.83 21.25
CA LEU A 336 23.96 -20.61 20.89
C LEU A 336 24.79 -20.81 19.63
N VAL A 337 25.54 -21.91 19.54
CA VAL A 337 26.36 -22.23 18.35
C VAL A 337 25.48 -22.38 17.11
N ILE A 338 24.37 -23.12 17.18
CA ILE A 338 23.43 -23.30 16.06
C ILE A 338 22.87 -21.94 15.60
N LEU A 339 22.43 -21.11 16.54
CA LEU A 339 21.89 -19.78 16.24
C LEU A 339 22.94 -18.85 15.65
N LEU A 340 24.19 -18.90 16.11
CA LEU A 340 25.31 -18.15 15.52
C LEU A 340 25.59 -18.59 14.08
N PHE A 341 25.64 -19.91 13.81
CA PHE A 341 25.78 -20.41 12.44
C PHE A 341 24.63 -19.95 11.54
N GLN A 342 23.39 -20.04 12.01
CA GLN A 342 22.22 -19.57 11.28
C GLN A 342 22.28 -18.05 11.03
N PHE A 343 22.71 -17.27 12.02
CA PHE A 343 22.88 -15.82 11.89
C PHE A 343 23.97 -15.48 10.87
N VAL A 344 25.12 -16.15 10.89
CA VAL A 344 26.21 -15.90 9.93
C VAL A 344 25.78 -16.24 8.50
N ILE A 345 25.19 -17.41 8.27
CA ILE A 345 24.76 -17.84 6.92
C ILE A 345 23.72 -16.87 6.34
N ASN A 346 22.68 -16.54 7.10
CA ASN A 346 21.66 -15.60 6.66
C ASN A 346 22.20 -14.18 6.55
N GLY A 347 23.08 -13.77 7.46
CA GLY A 347 23.75 -12.47 7.45
C GLY A 347 24.57 -12.27 6.17
N ILE A 348 25.38 -13.26 5.79
CA ILE A 348 26.15 -13.24 4.53
C ILE A 348 25.19 -13.12 3.34
N PHE A 349 24.10 -13.89 3.31
CA PHE A 349 23.14 -13.82 2.22
C PHE A 349 22.43 -12.46 2.16
N ILE A 350 22.03 -11.90 3.30
CA ILE A 350 21.38 -10.58 3.40
C ILE A 350 22.34 -9.48 2.93
N ILE A 351 23.60 -9.52 3.38
CA ILE A 351 24.64 -8.59 2.94
C ILE A 351 24.82 -8.69 1.43
N HIS A 352 24.89 -9.90 0.87
CA HIS A 352 24.97 -10.13 -0.57
C HIS A 352 23.79 -9.48 -1.31
N VAL A 353 22.56 -9.71 -0.84
CA VAL A 353 21.36 -9.08 -1.42
C VAL A 353 21.45 -7.56 -1.32
N PHE A 354 21.84 -7.01 -0.17
CA PHE A 354 21.90 -5.57 0.09
C PHE A 354 22.93 -4.86 -0.81
N LEU A 355 24.11 -5.46 -1.01
CA LEU A 355 25.12 -4.96 -1.94
C LEU A 355 24.55 -4.87 -3.37
N HIS A 356 23.75 -5.86 -3.76
CA HIS A 356 23.09 -5.87 -5.08
C HIS A 356 21.86 -4.97 -5.17
N VAL A 357 21.23 -4.54 -4.05
CA VAL A 357 20.07 -3.63 -4.07
C VAL A 357 20.42 -2.26 -4.66
N PHE A 358 21.66 -1.80 -4.50
CA PHE A 358 22.12 -0.51 -5.03
C PHE A 358 22.98 -0.62 -6.30
N SER A 359 23.48 -1.81 -6.62
CA SER A 359 24.27 -2.04 -7.84
C SER A 359 23.42 -2.01 -9.13
N ARG A 360 24.06 -1.83 -10.29
CA ARG A 360 23.39 -2.00 -11.60
C ARG A 360 23.10 -3.46 -11.92
N ASP A 361 23.97 -4.36 -11.47
CA ASP A 361 23.80 -5.80 -11.63
C ASP A 361 22.94 -6.39 -10.51
N LYS A 362 21.74 -6.86 -10.85
CA LYS A 362 20.81 -7.48 -9.90
C LYS A 362 20.92 -9.00 -9.85
N LEU A 363 22.03 -9.60 -10.29
CA LEU A 363 22.24 -11.04 -10.24
C LEU A 363 22.77 -11.48 -8.87
N LEU A 364 22.07 -12.40 -8.22
CA LEU A 364 22.57 -13.05 -7.01
C LEU A 364 23.50 -14.23 -7.37
N PHE A 365 24.30 -14.71 -6.41
CA PHE A 365 25.30 -15.75 -6.66
C PHE A 365 24.72 -17.01 -7.32
N TYR A 366 23.55 -17.49 -6.87
CA TYR A 366 22.88 -18.65 -7.45
C TYR A 366 22.34 -18.38 -8.88
N GLU A 367 22.05 -17.12 -9.20
CA GLU A 367 21.66 -16.68 -10.55
C GLU A 367 22.87 -16.66 -11.49
N HIS A 368 24.02 -16.21 -10.98
CA HIS A 368 25.28 -16.23 -11.71
C HIS A 368 25.74 -17.66 -12.03
N ILE A 369 25.69 -18.57 -11.03
CA ILE A 369 26.07 -19.98 -11.22
C ILE A 369 25.13 -20.69 -12.20
N SER A 370 23.82 -20.46 -12.08
CA SER A 370 22.83 -21.03 -12.99
C SER A 370 22.75 -20.35 -14.35
N GLN A 371 23.42 -19.20 -14.53
CA GLN A 371 23.35 -18.37 -15.74
C GLN A 371 21.91 -17.98 -16.10
N THR A 372 21.10 -17.73 -15.06
CA THR A 372 19.69 -17.34 -15.20
C THR A 372 19.46 -15.93 -14.66
N ARG A 373 18.41 -15.26 -15.12
CA ARG A 373 18.00 -13.96 -14.57
C ARG A 373 16.49 -13.78 -14.55
N ASN A 374 16.01 -12.89 -13.70
CA ASN A 374 14.61 -12.46 -13.75
C ASN A 374 14.44 -11.39 -14.84
N ALA A 375 13.52 -11.62 -15.77
CA ALA A 375 13.19 -10.71 -16.87
C ALA A 375 11.72 -10.25 -16.79
N ILE A 376 11.43 -9.08 -17.36
CA ILE A 376 10.09 -8.48 -17.41
C ILE A 376 9.35 -9.03 -18.62
N ILE A 377 8.09 -9.42 -18.44
CA ILE A 377 7.20 -9.74 -19.57
C ILE A 377 6.68 -8.42 -20.13
N LEU A 378 7.12 -8.07 -21.34
CA LEU A 378 6.62 -6.93 -22.08
C LEU A 378 5.17 -7.20 -22.50
N LYS A 379 4.31 -6.18 -22.38
CA LYS A 379 3.08 -6.21 -23.17
C LYS A 379 3.51 -6.14 -24.63
N LYS A 380 3.05 -7.07 -25.48
CA LYS A 380 2.88 -6.70 -26.89
C LYS A 380 2.01 -5.46 -26.85
N ALA A 381 2.53 -4.33 -27.35
CA ALA A 381 1.67 -3.20 -27.63
C ALA A 381 0.56 -3.74 -28.54
N ASP A 382 -0.69 -3.57 -28.12
CA ASP A 382 -1.81 -3.76 -29.03
C ASP A 382 -1.52 -2.79 -30.19
N LYS A 383 -1.19 -3.36 -31.34
CA LYS A 383 -0.91 -2.63 -32.58
C LYS A 383 -2.15 -1.89 -33.04
#